data_AF-A0A841DQT6-F1
#
_entry.id   AF-A0A841DQT6-F1
#
_cell.length_a   1.000
_cell.length_b   1.000
_cell.length_c   1.000
_cell.angle_alpha   90.00
_cell.angle_beta   90.00
_cell.angle_gamma   90.00
#
_symmetry.space_group_name_H-M   'P 1'
#
loop_
_entity.id
_entity.type
_entity.pdbx_description
1 polymer ?
#
loop_
_entity_poly.entity_id
_entity_poly.type
_entity_poly.pdbx_seq_one_letter_code
_entity_poly.pdbx_strand_id
1 'polypeptide(L)'
;MVMLAGLQVHVSESPLHDESEVVQAIVDAYYGHQAEWIAFTPEQLGDEFFELRTGRAGAITQKFVNYKMGLAVVGDIAERVARSTPLADWVRESNRGHNLLFAADLDQLAELLQHRQ
;
A
#
# COMPACT_ATOMS: atom_id res chain seq x y z
N MET A 1 8.19 2.86 12.29
CA MET A 1 7.04 2.04 12.74
C MET A 1 6.08 2.93 13.51
N VAL A 2 4.78 2.78 13.30
CA VAL A 2 3.70 3.53 13.96
C VAL A 2 2.56 2.58 14.34
N MET A 3 1.84 2.90 15.42
CA MET A 3 0.64 2.16 15.82
C MET A 3 -0.59 2.88 15.29
N LEU A 4 -1.36 2.24 14.41
CA LEU A 4 -2.60 2.81 13.85
C LEU A 4 -3.75 1.83 14.08
N ALA A 5 -4.82 2.30 14.73
CA ALA A 5 -5.99 1.47 15.04
C ALA A 5 -5.68 0.15 15.77
N GLY A 6 -4.60 0.11 16.57
CA GLY A 6 -4.15 -1.10 17.27
C GLY A 6 -3.27 -2.05 16.45
N LEU A 7 -3.02 -1.73 15.18
CA LEU A 7 -2.17 -2.51 14.28
C LEU A 7 -0.77 -1.89 14.16
N GLN A 8 0.25 -2.75 13.99
CA GLN A 8 1.62 -2.31 13.72
C GLN A 8 1.81 -2.00 12.23
N VAL A 9 2.12 -0.74 11.93
CA VAL A 9 2.36 -0.28 10.55
C VAL A 9 3.82 0.14 10.40
N HIS A 10 4.53 -0.48 9.46
CA HIS A 10 5.86 -0.03 9.04
C HIS A 10 5.72 1.02 7.94
N VAL A 11 6.21 2.23 8.16
CA VAL A 11 6.30 3.26 7.11
C VAL A 11 7.64 3.09 6.43
N SER A 12 7.64 2.71 5.15
CA SER A 12 8.85 2.52 4.37
C SER A 12 9.51 3.86 4.06
N GLU A 13 10.84 3.88 4.05
CA GLU A 13 11.65 4.99 3.57
C GLU A 13 12.26 4.69 2.18
N SER A 14 12.20 3.42 1.75
CA SER A 14 12.86 2.95 0.54
C SER A 14 11.88 2.87 -0.64
N PRO A 15 12.30 3.33 -1.84
CA PRO A 15 11.58 3.10 -3.09
C PRO A 15 11.60 1.63 -3.51
N LEU A 16 10.65 1.27 -4.38
CA LEU A 16 10.48 -0.05 -4.98
C LEU A 16 10.64 0.06 -6.50
N HIS A 17 11.78 -0.36 -7.02
CA HIS A 17 12.14 -0.38 -8.43
C HIS A 17 11.86 -1.74 -9.05
N ASP A 18 12.11 -2.81 -8.32
CA ASP A 18 11.92 -4.19 -8.78
C ASP A 18 11.18 -5.08 -7.77
N GLU A 19 10.91 -6.31 -8.19
CA GLU A 19 10.20 -7.30 -7.38
C GLU A 19 10.99 -7.82 -6.18
N SER A 20 12.33 -7.77 -6.23
CA SER A 20 13.20 -8.23 -5.14
C SER A 20 13.12 -7.26 -3.97
N GLU A 21 13.11 -5.95 -4.25
CA GLU A 21 12.94 -4.91 -3.23
C GLU A 21 11.58 -5.02 -2.51
N VAL A 22 10.52 -5.41 -3.22
CA VAL A 22 9.20 -5.66 -2.62
C VAL A 22 9.26 -6.79 -1.60
N VAL A 23 9.89 -7.91 -1.97
CA VAL A 23 10.03 -9.06 -1.07
C VAL A 23 10.92 -8.70 0.12
N GLN A 24 12.01 -7.97 -0.11
CA GLN A 24 12.90 -7.51 0.95
C GLN A 24 12.15 -6.62 1.96
N ALA A 25 11.35 -5.66 1.50
CA ALA A 25 10.53 -4.82 2.37
C ALA A 25 9.55 -5.62 3.24
N ILE A 26 8.90 -6.65 2.66
CA ILE A 26 8.01 -7.56 3.39
C ILE A 26 8.77 -8.33 4.46
N VAL A 27 9.95 -8.88 4.12
CA VAL A 27 10.79 -9.63 5.06
C VAL A 27 11.25 -8.75 6.22
N ASP A 28 11.72 -7.54 5.93
CA ASP A 28 12.21 -6.59 6.93
C ASP A 28 11.08 -6.13 7.85
N ALA A 29 9.90 -5.83 7.30
CA ALA A 29 8.73 -5.46 8.09
C ALA A 29 8.25 -6.61 8.99
N TYR A 30 8.26 -7.85 8.49
CA TYR A 30 7.81 -9.01 9.25
C TYR A 30 8.78 -9.39 10.36
N TYR A 31 10.06 -9.60 10.04
CA TYR A 31 11.05 -10.08 11.00
C TYR A 31 11.66 -8.96 11.86
N GLY A 32 11.88 -7.78 11.27
CA GLY A 32 12.48 -6.65 11.97
C GLY A 32 11.48 -5.83 12.79
N HIS A 33 10.20 -5.84 12.39
CA HIS A 33 9.20 -4.93 12.96
C HIS A 33 7.91 -5.60 13.40
N GLN A 34 7.71 -6.90 13.17
CA GLN A 34 6.44 -7.60 13.46
C GLN A 34 5.21 -6.86 12.91
N ALA A 35 5.40 -6.13 11.80
CA ALA A 35 4.37 -5.29 11.23
C ALA A 35 3.31 -6.13 10.50
N GLU A 36 2.07 -5.68 10.58
CA GLU A 36 0.93 -6.26 9.88
C GLU A 36 0.69 -5.56 8.54
N TRP A 37 1.13 -4.29 8.45
CA TRP A 37 0.99 -3.44 7.27
C TRP A 37 2.30 -2.73 6.95
N ILE A 38 2.53 -2.48 5.65
CA ILE A 38 3.55 -1.55 5.19
C ILE A 38 2.90 -0.38 4.46
N ALA A 39 3.26 0.83 4.84
CA ALA A 39 2.87 2.05 4.16
C ALA A 39 4.01 2.56 3.26
N PHE A 40 3.70 2.86 2.01
CA PHE A 40 4.59 3.50 1.04
C PHE A 40 3.97 4.82 0.55
N THR A 41 4.82 5.78 0.19
CA THR A 41 4.37 6.96 -0.55
C THR A 41 4.15 6.61 -2.03
N PRO A 42 3.34 7.38 -2.78
CA PRO A 42 3.18 7.21 -4.22
C PRO A 42 4.51 7.23 -4.98
N GLU A 43 5.45 8.08 -4.57
CA GLU A 43 6.76 8.24 -5.21
C GLU A 43 7.62 6.99 -5.06
N GLN A 44 7.56 6.32 -3.91
CA GLN A 44 8.29 5.07 -3.66
C GLN A 44 7.79 3.93 -4.56
N LEU A 45 6.52 3.93 -4.94
CA LEU A 45 5.94 2.90 -5.80
C LEU A 45 6.22 3.14 -7.30
N GLY A 46 6.52 4.39 -7.66
CA GLY A 46 6.74 4.84 -9.02
C GLY A 46 5.46 4.96 -9.85
N ASP A 47 5.52 5.73 -10.94
CA ASP A 47 4.36 6.05 -11.77
C ASP A 47 3.69 4.80 -12.38
N GLU A 48 4.48 3.80 -12.75
CA GLU A 48 3.99 2.56 -13.37
C GLU A 48 3.05 1.77 -12.46
N PHE A 49 3.13 1.95 -11.13
CA PHE A 49 2.19 1.34 -10.20
C PHE A 49 0.76 1.84 -10.45
N PHE A 50 0.62 3.13 -10.79
CA PHE A 50 -0.67 3.76 -11.03
C PHE A 50 -1.16 3.58 -12.49
N GLU A 51 -0.29 3.14 -13.40
CA GLU A 51 -0.67 2.72 -14.75
C GLU A 51 -1.09 1.25 -14.80
N LEU A 52 -2.33 0.93 -14.41
CA LEU A 52 -2.78 -0.46 -14.21
C LEU A 52 -2.51 -1.44 -15.36
N ARG A 53 -2.46 -0.95 -16.61
CA ARG A 53 -2.15 -1.75 -17.80
C ARG A 53 -0.72 -2.34 -17.80
N THR A 54 0.20 -1.79 -17.00
CA THR A 54 1.58 -2.30 -16.88
C THR A 54 1.62 -3.62 -16.12
N GLY A 55 0.58 -3.93 -15.32
CA GLY A 55 0.55 -5.09 -14.44
C GLY A 55 1.39 -4.94 -13.16
N ARG A 56 2.16 -3.84 -13.00
CA ARG A 56 3.05 -3.62 -11.86
C ARG A 56 2.29 -3.60 -10.52
N ALA A 57 1.18 -2.86 -10.46
CA ALA A 57 0.31 -2.82 -9.28
C ALA A 57 -0.19 -4.21 -8.87
N GLY A 58 -0.59 -5.02 -9.84
CA GLY A 58 -1.03 -6.40 -9.61
C GLY A 58 0.08 -7.28 -9.06
N ALA A 59 1.28 -7.23 -9.66
CA ALA A 59 2.43 -8.01 -9.22
C ALA A 59 2.86 -7.66 -7.79
N ILE A 60 2.90 -6.38 -7.44
CA ILE A 60 3.22 -5.92 -6.07
C ILE A 60 2.12 -6.37 -5.10
N THR A 61 0.86 -6.06 -5.39
CA THR A 61 -0.27 -6.41 -4.50
C THR A 61 -0.36 -7.92 -4.27
N GLN A 62 -0.11 -8.73 -5.30
CA GLN A 62 -0.14 -10.19 -5.19
C GLN A 62 0.92 -10.72 -4.22
N LYS A 63 2.12 -10.11 -4.16
CA LYS A 63 3.13 -10.47 -3.16
C LYS A 63 2.61 -10.19 -1.75
N PHE A 64 2.09 -8.99 -1.47
CA PHE A 64 1.51 -8.67 -0.16
C PHE A 64 0.43 -9.67 0.27
N VAL A 65 -0.46 -10.05 -0.65
CA VAL A 65 -1.46 -11.10 -0.41
C VAL A 65 -0.83 -12.45 -0.10
N ASN A 66 0.15 -12.89 -0.89
CA ASN A 66 0.81 -14.18 -0.71
C ASN A 66 1.53 -14.28 0.66
N TYR A 67 2.10 -13.17 1.11
CA TYR A 67 2.78 -13.07 2.41
C TYR A 67 1.85 -12.67 3.56
N LYS A 68 0.53 -12.55 3.31
CA LYS A 68 -0.50 -12.19 4.30
C LYS A 68 -0.19 -10.89 5.06
N MET A 69 0.30 -9.89 4.33
CA MET A 69 0.62 -8.57 4.86
C MET A 69 -0.20 -7.51 4.12
N GLY A 70 -0.64 -6.48 4.84
CA GLY A 70 -1.35 -5.36 4.24
C GLY A 70 -0.42 -4.36 3.55
N LEU A 71 -0.85 -3.82 2.41
CA LEU A 71 -0.18 -2.73 1.70
C LEU A 71 -1.00 -1.44 1.85
N ALA A 72 -0.38 -0.36 2.29
CA ALA A 72 -0.98 0.97 2.28
C ALA A 72 -0.18 1.90 1.35
N VAL A 73 -0.89 2.65 0.52
CA VAL A 73 -0.37 3.78 -0.24
C VAL A 73 -0.82 5.04 0.48
N VAL A 74 0.13 5.79 1.03
CA VAL A 74 -0.13 6.98 1.86
C VAL A 74 0.46 8.21 1.16
N GLY A 75 -0.42 9.06 0.64
CA GLY A 75 -0.07 10.31 -0.06
C GLY A 75 -1.13 10.71 -1.07
N ASP A 76 -1.06 11.97 -1.53
CA ASP A 76 -2.03 12.52 -2.48
C ASP A 76 -1.86 11.93 -3.89
N ILE A 77 -2.91 11.28 -4.37
CA ILE A 77 -3.03 10.75 -5.74
C ILE A 77 -4.26 11.28 -6.47
N ALA A 78 -4.90 12.35 -5.95
CA ALA A 78 -6.16 12.87 -6.46
C ALA A 78 -6.08 13.22 -7.96
N GLU A 79 -4.98 13.82 -8.40
CA GLU A 79 -4.77 14.15 -9.81
C GLU A 79 -4.65 12.89 -10.68
N ARG A 80 -3.98 11.83 -10.19
CA ARG A 80 -3.86 10.55 -10.91
C ARG A 80 -5.22 9.88 -11.06
N VAL A 81 -5.99 9.86 -9.97
CA VAL A 81 -7.36 9.32 -9.92
C VAL A 81 -8.30 10.08 -10.86
N ALA A 82 -8.25 11.42 -10.86
CA ALA A 82 -9.09 12.26 -11.72
C ALA A 82 -8.85 12.02 -13.21
N ARG A 83 -7.62 11.64 -13.59
CA ARG A 83 -7.23 11.36 -14.99
C ARG A 83 -7.51 9.94 -15.46
N SER A 84 -7.88 9.01 -14.56
CA SER A 84 -7.97 7.58 -14.89
C SER A 84 -9.13 6.91 -14.17
N THR A 85 -10.24 6.69 -14.89
CA THR A 85 -11.40 5.94 -14.37
C THR A 85 -11.01 4.55 -13.85
N PRO A 86 -10.17 3.74 -14.55
CA PRO A 86 -9.76 2.45 -14.03
C PRO A 86 -9.02 2.55 -12.69
N LEU A 87 -8.16 3.56 -12.52
CA LEU A 87 -7.47 3.80 -11.26
C LEU A 87 -8.45 4.23 -10.16
N ALA A 88 -9.40 5.12 -10.48
CA ALA A 88 -10.42 5.57 -9.54
C ALA A 88 -11.28 4.40 -9.02
N ASP A 89 -11.71 3.51 -9.92
CA ASP A 89 -12.46 2.31 -9.55
C ASP A 89 -11.62 1.34 -8.72
N TRP A 90 -10.36 1.15 -9.09
CA TRP A 90 -9.44 0.29 -8.33
C TRP A 90 -9.21 0.80 -6.91
N VAL A 91 -8.92 2.10 -6.74
CA VAL A 91 -8.78 2.73 -5.42
C VAL A 91 -10.03 2.54 -4.57
N ARG A 92 -11.22 2.79 -5.14
CA ARG A 92 -12.49 2.62 -4.44
C ARG A 92 -12.73 1.17 -4.01
N GLU A 93 -12.39 0.21 -4.86
CA GLU A 93 -12.57 -1.21 -4.57
C GLU A 93 -11.55 -1.71 -3.55
N SER A 94 -10.27 -1.34 -3.69
CA SER A 94 -9.22 -1.63 -2.73
C SER A 94 -9.57 -1.12 -1.33
N ASN A 95 -10.04 0.13 -1.22
CA ASN A 95 -10.47 0.71 0.05
C ASN A 95 -11.72 0.07 0.67
N ARG A 96 -12.39 -0.87 -0.02
CA ARG A 96 -13.43 -1.75 0.55
C ARG A 96 -12.90 -3.13 0.92
N GLY A 97 -11.79 -3.57 0.31
CA GLY A 97 -11.12 -4.84 0.61
C GLY A 97 -10.24 -4.80 1.85
N HIS A 98 -9.41 -5.82 2.04
CA HIS A 98 -8.61 -6.01 3.26
C HIS A 98 -7.09 -5.89 3.09
N ASN A 99 -6.57 -5.93 1.85
CA ASN A 99 -5.14 -6.14 1.63
C ASN A 99 -4.40 -4.94 1.03
N LEU A 100 -5.13 -3.96 0.47
CA LEU A 100 -4.58 -2.76 -0.14
C LEU A 100 -5.44 -1.55 0.24
N LEU A 101 -4.83 -0.53 0.80
CA LEU A 101 -5.47 0.73 1.14
C LEU A 101 -4.77 1.91 0.48
N PHE A 102 -5.56 2.92 0.15
CA PHE A 102 -5.12 4.23 -0.33
C PHE A 102 -5.65 5.29 0.64
N ALA A 103 -4.74 6.08 1.19
CA ALA A 103 -5.04 7.16 2.10
C ALA A 103 -4.22 8.41 1.71
N ALA A 104 -4.77 9.60 1.90
CA ALA A 104 -4.08 10.86 1.69
C ALA A 104 -2.98 11.10 2.74
N ASP A 105 -3.19 10.58 3.95
CA ASP A 105 -2.30 10.70 5.10
C ASP A 105 -2.47 9.52 6.07
N LEU A 106 -1.69 9.52 7.15
CA LEU A 106 -1.73 8.48 8.18
C LEU A 106 -3.00 8.52 9.04
N ASP A 107 -3.65 9.67 9.15
CA ASP A 107 -4.89 9.81 9.93
C ASP A 107 -6.04 9.11 9.19
N GLN A 108 -6.18 9.36 7.89
CA GLN A 108 -7.12 8.64 7.04
C GLN A 108 -6.80 7.14 6.98
N LEU A 109 -5.52 6.76 6.95
CA LEU A 109 -5.14 5.35 7.03
C LEU A 109 -5.63 4.72 8.35
N ALA A 110 -5.46 5.42 9.48
CA ALA A 110 -5.94 4.94 10.77
C ALA A 110 -7.45 4.73 10.78
N GLU A 111 -8.24 5.64 10.20
CA GLU A 111 -9.69 5.50 10.04
C GLU A 111 -10.06 4.25 9.23
N LEU A 112 -9.40 4.03 8.08
CA LEU A 112 -9.64 2.85 7.26
C LEU A 112 -9.33 1.55 8.03
N LEU A 113 -8.26 1.54 8.83
CA LEU A 113 -7.87 0.36 9.61
C LEU A 113 -8.83 0.04 10.77
N GLN A 114 -9.48 1.04 11.38
CA GLN A 114 -10.44 0.82 12.47
C GLN A 114 -11.61 -0.09 12.08
N HIS A 115 -12.03 -0.06 10.82
CA HIS A 115 -13.16 -0.85 10.31
C HIS A 115 -12.80 -2.30 9.99
N ARG A 116 -11.57 -2.75 10.30
CA ARG A 116 -11.00 -4.03 9.86
C ARG A 116 -10.50 -4.91 11.02
N GLN A 117 -10.93 -4.63 12.24
CA GLN A 117 -10.71 -5.46 13.43
C GLN A 117 -11.65 -6.66 13.50
#